data_AF-A0A8T4KP29-F1
#
_entry.id   AF-A0A8T4KP29-F1
#
_cell.length_a   1.000
_cell.length_b   1.000
_cell.length_c   1.000
_cell.angle_alpha   90.00
_cell.angle_beta   90.00
_cell.angle_gamma   90.00
#
_symmetry.space_group_name_H-M   'P 1'
#
loop_
_entity.id
_entity.type
_entity.pdbx_description
1 polymer ?
#
loop_
_entity_poly.entity_id
_entity_poly.type
_entity_poly.pdbx_seq_one_letter_code
_entity_poly.pdbx_strand_id
1 'polypeptide(L)'
;MKNEIFVLIFFFLAFFIFTELSFAEVSIVCSNCVPNDCQCVSNCSNGTLYVYSASTCSGIFTYSYVFTNGVINWQPSAGTYSLKVLCDDGNQSSCSILLVIEPPITTTTTMTTGGGGGGGGGAGGCVNEGSYCFYSSQCCSNLSCINNKCSKNISSTTTTSSTALTSTPTESVTESNPTTTTTTYLPSFPTLLPTVIPSSQILLIVIFAAIILAVISYYLLKQRNKQKEYDKVKEKWTKEPPPSEQET
;
A
#
# COMPACT_ATOMS: atom_id res chain seq x y z
N MET A 1 39.50 11.06 -27.35
CA MET A 1 38.43 11.76 -26.59
C MET A 1 37.02 11.36 -27.03
N LYS A 2 36.69 11.33 -28.33
CA LYS A 2 35.33 10.94 -28.81
C LYS A 2 34.80 9.59 -28.29
N ASN A 3 35.63 8.53 -28.28
CA ASN A 3 35.16 7.20 -27.85
C ASN A 3 34.93 7.10 -26.33
N GLU A 4 35.59 7.92 -25.52
CA GLU A 4 35.45 7.86 -24.05
C GLU A 4 34.15 8.54 -23.57
N ILE A 5 33.73 9.63 -24.24
CA ILE A 5 32.46 10.29 -23.96
C ILE A 5 31.27 9.37 -24.29
N PHE A 6 31.39 8.59 -25.38
CA PHE A 6 30.34 7.66 -25.79
C PHE A 6 30.07 6.56 -24.75
N VAL A 7 31.13 6.06 -24.09
CA VAL A 7 31.00 5.02 -23.05
C VAL A 7 30.30 5.56 -21.80
N LEU A 8 30.66 6.77 -21.36
CA LEU A 8 30.01 7.39 -20.20
C LEU A 8 28.52 7.69 -20.46
N ILE A 9 28.19 8.19 -21.66
CA ILE A 9 26.80 8.45 -22.05
C ILE A 9 25.99 7.15 -22.09
N PHE A 10 26.56 6.07 -22.65
CA PHE A 10 25.89 4.77 -22.69
C PHE A 10 25.64 4.21 -21.29
N PHE A 11 26.60 4.32 -20.38
CA PHE A 11 26.44 3.87 -18.99
C PHE A 11 25.38 4.69 -18.25
N PHE A 12 25.34 6.00 -18.47
CA PHE A 12 24.35 6.89 -17.85
C PHE A 12 22.94 6.61 -18.38
N LEU A 13 22.79 6.36 -19.68
CA LEU A 13 21.53 5.97 -20.31
C LEU A 13 21.05 4.60 -19.83
N ALA A 14 21.94 3.60 -19.80
CA ALA A 14 21.62 2.28 -19.28
C ALA A 14 21.17 2.37 -17.82
N PHE A 15 21.90 3.12 -16.99
CA PHE A 15 21.51 3.35 -15.60
C PHE A 15 20.12 4.00 -15.49
N PHE A 16 19.85 5.04 -16.29
CA PHE A 16 18.54 5.71 -16.28
C PHE A 16 17.39 4.76 -16.67
N ILE A 17 17.62 3.91 -17.68
CA ILE A 17 16.65 2.89 -18.12
C ILE A 17 16.45 1.83 -17.02
N PHE A 18 17.52 1.43 -16.32
CA PHE A 18 17.44 0.46 -15.22
C PHE A 18 16.78 1.05 -13.95
N THR A 19 16.91 2.35 -13.71
CA THR A 19 16.23 3.02 -12.58
C THR A 19 14.74 3.22 -12.81
N GLU A 20 14.29 3.25 -14.08
CA GLU A 20 12.87 3.35 -14.42
C GLU A 20 12.14 2.00 -14.54
N LEU A 21 12.84 0.87 -14.29
CA LEU A 21 12.18 -0.37 -13.88
C LEU A 21 11.69 -0.24 -12.43
N SER A 22 10.91 0.80 -12.16
CA SER A 22 10.08 0.91 -10.98
C SER A 22 8.99 -0.15 -11.11
N PHE A 23 9.21 -1.29 -10.45
CA PHE A 23 8.15 -2.26 -10.21
C PHE A 23 6.97 -1.49 -9.63
N ALA A 24 5.83 -1.53 -10.32
CA ALA A 24 4.64 -0.84 -9.86
C ALA A 24 4.33 -1.35 -8.45
N GLU A 25 4.52 -0.50 -7.45
CA GLU A 25 4.29 -0.90 -6.07
C GLU A 25 2.81 -1.27 -5.92
N VAL A 26 2.55 -2.45 -5.38
CA VAL A 26 1.18 -2.86 -5.09
C VAL A 26 0.69 -1.97 -3.96
N SER A 27 -0.42 -1.27 -4.20
CA SER A 27 -1.06 -0.42 -3.22
C SER A 27 -2.43 -1.00 -2.89
N ILE A 28 -2.83 -0.83 -1.63
CA ILE A 28 -4.17 -1.15 -1.14
C ILE A 28 -4.77 0.11 -0.56
N VAL A 29 -5.97 0.45 -1.03
CA VAL A 29 -6.74 1.60 -0.57
C VAL A 29 -8.07 1.08 -0.08
N CYS A 30 -8.36 1.28 1.19
CA CYS A 30 -9.63 0.92 1.80
C CYS A 30 -10.45 2.19 2.04
N SER A 31 -11.71 2.17 1.63
CA SER A 31 -12.64 3.29 1.79
C SER A 31 -13.81 2.89 2.67
N ASN A 32 -14.15 3.74 3.65
CA ASN A 32 -15.33 3.58 4.52
C ASN A 32 -15.40 2.23 5.26
N CYS A 33 -14.30 1.78 5.85
CA CYS A 33 -14.32 0.52 6.60
C CYS A 33 -15.00 0.69 7.95
N VAL A 34 -16.23 0.19 8.01
CA VAL A 34 -17.02 0.03 9.23
C VAL A 34 -17.06 -1.46 9.60
N PRO A 35 -17.40 -1.80 10.85
CA PRO A 35 -17.56 -3.19 11.24
C PRO A 35 -18.55 -3.92 10.32
N ASN A 36 -18.18 -5.13 9.90
CA ASN A 36 -18.92 -5.99 8.97
C ASN A 36 -19.03 -5.51 7.51
N ASP A 37 -18.55 -4.31 7.17
CA ASP A 37 -18.62 -3.77 5.82
C ASP A 37 -17.39 -2.90 5.52
N CYS A 38 -16.34 -3.55 5.01
CA CYS A 38 -15.11 -2.90 4.58
C CYS A 38 -14.78 -3.32 3.16
N GLN A 39 -14.68 -2.33 2.28
CA GLN A 39 -14.29 -2.53 0.89
C GLN A 39 -12.91 -1.91 0.66
N CYS A 40 -11.99 -2.74 0.17
CA CYS A 40 -10.66 -2.32 -0.25
C CYS A 40 -10.46 -2.58 -1.73
N VAL A 41 -9.71 -1.70 -2.38
CA VAL A 41 -9.28 -1.86 -3.77
C VAL A 41 -7.76 -1.98 -3.80
N SER A 42 -7.28 -2.95 -4.57
CA SER A 42 -5.86 -3.09 -4.90
C SER A 42 -5.65 -2.85 -6.38
N ASN A 43 -4.46 -2.36 -6.76
CA ASN A 43 -4.03 -2.30 -8.16
C ASN A 43 -3.71 -3.68 -8.75
N CYS A 44 -3.82 -4.76 -7.98
CA CYS A 44 -3.74 -6.12 -8.48
C CYS A 44 -5.09 -6.63 -8.98
N SER A 45 -5.08 -7.39 -10.08
CA SER A 45 -6.30 -8.03 -10.59
C SER A 45 -6.76 -9.16 -9.67
N ASN A 46 -5.86 -10.06 -9.26
CA ASN A 46 -6.17 -11.19 -8.38
C ASN A 46 -5.05 -11.37 -7.36
N GLY A 47 -5.38 -11.94 -6.20
CA GLY A 47 -4.40 -12.23 -5.16
C GLY A 47 -5.02 -12.63 -3.83
N THR A 48 -4.19 -12.59 -2.80
CA THR A 48 -4.55 -12.84 -1.41
C THR A 48 -4.24 -11.63 -0.54
N LEU A 49 -5.24 -11.14 0.20
CA LEU A 49 -5.07 -10.19 1.29
C LEU A 49 -4.76 -10.96 2.59
N TYR A 50 -3.65 -10.62 3.23
CA TYR A 50 -3.31 -11.05 4.58
C TYR A 50 -3.62 -9.95 5.58
N VAL A 51 -4.33 -10.30 6.65
CA VAL A 51 -4.73 -9.40 7.73
C VAL A 51 -4.01 -9.81 9.00
N TYR A 52 -3.32 -8.86 9.62
CA TYR A 52 -2.60 -9.02 10.87
C TYR A 52 -3.27 -8.18 11.96
N SER A 53 -3.42 -8.75 13.15
CA SER A 53 -3.88 -8.03 14.35
C SER A 53 -2.81 -7.10 14.95
N ALA A 54 -1.57 -7.15 14.46
CA ALA A 54 -0.43 -6.38 14.94
C ALA A 54 0.22 -5.53 13.83
N SER A 55 0.96 -4.48 14.23
CA SER A 55 1.26 -3.29 13.43
C SER A 55 2.32 -3.41 12.32
N THR A 56 2.91 -4.57 12.05
CA THR A 56 4.11 -4.66 11.19
C THR A 56 4.06 -5.69 10.06
N CYS A 57 2.88 -6.28 9.77
CA CYS A 57 2.75 -7.36 8.75
C CYS A 57 3.85 -8.43 8.85
N SER A 58 4.30 -8.70 10.08
CA SER A 58 5.36 -9.64 10.40
C SER A 58 4.77 -10.78 11.22
N GLY A 59 5.21 -12.00 10.96
CA GLY A 59 4.73 -13.20 11.63
C GLY A 59 3.51 -13.83 10.95
N ILE A 60 2.69 -14.51 11.76
CA ILE A 60 1.53 -15.27 11.30
C ILE A 60 0.34 -14.30 11.15
N PHE A 61 -0.28 -14.30 9.98
CA PHE A 61 -1.49 -13.54 9.74
C PHE A 61 -2.67 -14.13 10.53
N THR A 62 -3.60 -13.27 10.93
CA THR A 62 -4.82 -13.70 11.63
C THR A 62 -5.87 -14.19 10.63
N TYR A 63 -5.99 -13.52 9.48
CA TYR A 63 -6.96 -13.86 8.44
C TYR A 63 -6.33 -13.76 7.05
N SER A 64 -6.86 -14.53 6.11
CA SER A 64 -6.49 -14.47 4.70
C SER A 64 -7.73 -14.47 3.81
N TYR A 65 -7.79 -13.56 2.84
CA TYR A 65 -8.91 -13.42 1.91
C TYR A 65 -8.40 -13.45 0.47
N VAL A 66 -8.92 -14.36 -0.34
CA VAL A 66 -8.65 -14.39 -1.78
C VAL A 66 -9.60 -13.40 -2.46
N PHE A 67 -9.08 -12.58 -3.37
CA PHE A 67 -9.87 -11.60 -4.11
C PHE A 67 -9.65 -11.72 -5.61
N THR A 68 -10.63 -11.23 -6.36
CA THR A 68 -10.61 -11.18 -7.82
C THR A 68 -11.09 -9.80 -8.30
N ASN A 69 -10.64 -9.39 -9.48
CA ASN A 69 -10.90 -8.07 -10.05
C ASN A 69 -10.48 -6.88 -9.16
N GLY A 70 -9.49 -7.06 -8.29
CA GLY A 70 -8.94 -6.03 -7.41
C GLY A 70 -9.88 -5.53 -6.30
N VAL A 71 -11.06 -6.13 -6.13
CA VAL A 71 -12.03 -5.76 -5.09
C VAL A 71 -11.96 -6.76 -3.95
N ILE A 72 -11.72 -6.25 -2.74
CA ILE A 72 -11.65 -7.05 -1.53
C ILE A 72 -12.81 -6.65 -0.63
N ASN A 73 -13.71 -7.60 -0.36
CA ASN A 73 -14.80 -7.44 0.60
C ASN A 73 -14.40 -8.15 1.89
N TRP A 74 -14.32 -7.40 2.98
CA TRP A 74 -13.91 -7.89 4.28
C TRP A 74 -14.89 -7.41 5.35
N GLN A 75 -15.13 -8.26 6.35
CA GLN A 75 -16.05 -7.99 7.45
C GLN A 75 -15.26 -7.93 8.78
N PRO A 76 -14.52 -6.84 9.03
CA PRO A 76 -13.77 -6.67 10.28
C PRO A 76 -14.66 -6.40 11.47
N SER A 77 -14.15 -6.69 12.67
CA SER A 77 -14.60 -6.04 13.90
C SER A 77 -13.93 -4.67 14.07
N ALA A 78 -14.39 -3.85 15.00
CA ALA A 78 -13.71 -2.61 15.32
C ALA A 78 -12.29 -2.88 15.87
N GLY A 79 -11.30 -2.12 15.39
CA GLY A 79 -9.90 -2.33 15.76
C GLY A 79 -8.91 -1.77 14.74
N THR A 80 -7.62 -1.92 15.06
CA THR A 80 -6.52 -1.57 14.16
C THR A 80 -5.94 -2.83 13.56
N TYR A 81 -5.81 -2.87 12.24
CA TYR A 81 -5.29 -4.00 11.50
C TYR A 81 -4.15 -3.57 10.58
N SER A 82 -3.22 -4.48 10.35
CA SER A 82 -2.22 -4.32 9.30
C SER A 82 -2.54 -5.24 8.14
N LEU A 83 -2.48 -4.69 6.93
CA LEU A 83 -2.91 -5.32 5.70
C LEU A 83 -1.71 -5.50 4.76
N LYS A 84 -1.58 -6.67 4.17
CA LYS A 84 -0.59 -6.95 3.12
C LYS A 84 -1.24 -7.74 1.99
N VAL A 85 -1.06 -7.28 0.77
CA VAL A 85 -1.55 -7.96 -0.43
C VAL A 85 -0.40 -8.72 -1.09
N LEU A 86 -0.67 -9.96 -1.48
CA LEU A 86 0.18 -10.78 -2.35
C LEU A 86 -0.61 -11.09 -3.62
N CYS A 87 -0.11 -10.64 -4.75
CA CYS A 87 -0.76 -10.81 -6.04
C CYS A 87 -0.32 -12.12 -6.69
N ASP A 88 -1.15 -12.66 -7.59
CA ASP A 88 -0.87 -13.96 -8.23
C ASP A 88 0.38 -13.94 -9.13
N ASP A 89 0.80 -12.75 -9.57
CA ASP A 89 2.04 -12.50 -10.31
C ASP A 89 3.30 -12.48 -9.42
N GLY A 90 3.13 -12.68 -8.11
CA GLY A 90 4.20 -12.66 -7.11
C GLY A 90 4.53 -11.28 -6.54
N ASN A 91 3.93 -10.20 -7.05
CA ASN A 91 4.12 -8.86 -6.52
C ASN A 91 3.43 -8.71 -5.16
N GLN A 92 3.99 -7.85 -4.30
CA GLN A 92 3.50 -7.67 -2.92
C GLN A 92 3.36 -6.20 -2.58
N SER A 93 2.36 -5.87 -1.76
CA SER A 93 2.21 -4.52 -1.23
C SER A 93 3.14 -4.28 -0.04
N SER A 94 3.41 -3.01 0.21
CA SER A 94 3.86 -2.57 1.53
C SER A 94 2.77 -2.83 2.59
N CYS A 95 3.17 -2.84 3.85
CA CYS A 95 2.24 -3.03 4.96
C CYS A 95 1.42 -1.74 5.16
N SER A 96 0.10 -1.84 5.03
CA SER A 96 -0.81 -0.71 5.26
C SER A 96 -1.54 -0.87 6.58
N ILE A 97 -1.70 0.20 7.35
CA ILE A 97 -2.43 0.18 8.62
C ILE A 97 -3.85 0.70 8.36
N LEU A 98 -4.85 -0.09 8.72
CA LEU A 98 -6.26 0.28 8.65
C LEU A 98 -6.85 0.37 10.06
N LEU A 99 -7.50 1.49 10.34
CA LEU A 99 -8.32 1.66 11.54
C LEU A 99 -9.79 1.47 11.17
N VAL A 100 -10.42 0.45 11.77
CA VAL A 100 -11.85 0.18 11.65
C VAL A 100 -12.53 0.76 12.88
N ILE A 101 -13.32 1.82 12.67
CA ILE A 101 -13.98 2.56 13.75
C ILE A 101 -15.41 2.05 13.86
N GLU A 102 -15.83 1.66 15.08
CA GLU A 102 -17.23 1.36 15.34
C GLU A 102 -18.07 2.65 15.19
N PRO A 103 -19.14 2.64 14.38
CA PRO A 103 -20.00 3.81 14.27
C PRO A 103 -20.58 4.14 15.65
N PRO A 104 -20.70 5.44 16.00
CA PRO A 104 -21.28 5.82 17.27
C PRO A 104 -22.69 5.25 17.39
N ILE A 105 -22.93 4.46 18.44
CA ILE A 105 -24.25 3.93 18.73
C ILE A 105 -25.16 5.13 18.99
N THR A 106 -26.06 5.41 18.04
CA THR A 106 -27.08 6.45 18.19
C THR A 106 -28.23 5.88 19.00
N THR A 107 -28.23 6.13 20.30
CA THR A 107 -29.38 5.84 21.16
C THR A 107 -30.51 6.79 20.80
N THR A 108 -31.48 6.29 20.03
CA THR A 108 -32.75 7.00 19.83
C THR A 108 -33.54 6.90 21.13
N THR A 109 -33.46 7.93 21.98
CA THR A 109 -34.37 8.06 23.11
C THR A 109 -35.74 8.41 22.56
N THR A 110 -36.60 7.41 22.37
CA THR A 110 -38.02 7.65 22.15
C THR A 110 -38.55 8.33 23.41
N MET A 111 -38.72 9.65 23.37
CA MET A 111 -39.44 10.34 24.43
C MET A 111 -40.85 9.79 24.44
N THR A 112 -41.15 8.95 25.43
CA THR A 112 -42.51 8.62 25.81
C THR A 112 -43.14 9.91 26.35
N THR A 113 -43.67 10.75 25.46
CA THR A 113 -44.51 11.88 25.83
C THR A 113 -45.70 11.33 26.61
N GLY A 114 -45.68 11.53 27.92
CA GLY A 114 -46.79 11.22 28.79
C GLY A 114 -48.02 12.04 28.42
N GLY A 115 -49.15 11.33 28.29
CA GLY A 115 -50.48 11.82 28.65
C GLY A 115 -50.98 13.11 28.01
N GLY A 116 -51.57 13.00 26.83
CA GLY A 116 -52.47 14.01 26.27
C GLY A 116 -53.17 13.42 25.06
N GLY A 117 -54.38 12.90 25.25
CA GLY A 117 -55.15 12.20 24.22
C GLY A 117 -55.38 13.03 22.96
N GLY A 118 -55.30 12.38 21.80
CA GLY A 118 -55.66 12.94 20.50
C GLY A 118 -55.21 11.99 19.40
N GLY A 119 -56.16 11.30 18.77
CA GLY A 119 -55.92 10.22 17.81
C GLY A 119 -55.27 10.66 16.49
N GLY A 120 -54.67 9.67 15.81
CA GLY A 120 -54.17 9.82 14.45
C GLY A 120 -53.10 8.77 14.13
N GLY A 121 -53.54 7.56 13.76
CA GLY A 121 -52.66 6.47 13.34
C GLY A 121 -51.89 6.82 12.07
N GLY A 122 -50.56 6.82 12.17
CA GLY A 122 -49.66 6.76 11.02
C GLY A 122 -48.96 5.41 11.04
N ALA A 123 -49.50 4.44 10.30
CA ALA A 123 -48.83 3.17 10.07
C ALA A 123 -47.46 3.43 9.45
N GLY A 124 -46.39 3.04 10.15
CA GLY A 124 -45.03 3.08 9.62
C GLY A 124 -44.92 2.12 8.44
N GLY A 125 -45.21 2.64 7.24
CA GLY A 125 -45.03 1.92 5.99
C GLY A 125 -43.54 1.69 5.77
N CYS A 126 -43.19 0.44 5.51
CA CYS A 126 -41.91 0.13 4.89
C CYS A 126 -41.77 0.87 3.55
N VAL A 127 -40.53 1.16 3.13
CA VAL A 127 -40.30 1.81 1.83
C VAL A 127 -40.22 0.79 0.69
N ASN A 128 -40.79 1.15 -0.46
CA ASN A 128 -40.88 0.30 -1.64
C ASN A 128 -39.56 0.22 -2.41
N GLU A 129 -39.47 -0.72 -3.35
CA GLU A 129 -38.32 -0.91 -4.26
C GLU A 129 -37.91 0.40 -4.95
N GLY A 130 -36.61 0.67 -5.00
CA GLY A 130 -36.00 1.90 -5.54
C GLY A 130 -35.91 3.07 -4.58
N SER A 131 -36.60 3.03 -3.44
CA SER A 131 -36.53 4.08 -2.41
C SER A 131 -35.19 4.08 -1.68
N TYR A 132 -34.77 5.26 -1.21
CA TYR A 132 -33.54 5.40 -0.43
C TYR A 132 -33.66 4.71 0.92
N CYS A 133 -32.59 4.04 1.36
CA CYS A 133 -32.53 3.33 2.63
C CYS A 133 -31.14 3.44 3.25
N PHE A 134 -31.09 3.27 4.56
CA PHE A 134 -29.87 3.15 5.36
C PHE A 134 -29.69 1.74 5.93
N TYR A 135 -30.80 1.04 6.18
CA TYR A 135 -30.81 -0.31 6.74
C TYR A 135 -31.85 -1.19 6.04
N SER A 136 -31.59 -2.50 5.92
CA SER A 136 -32.52 -3.45 5.30
C SER A 136 -33.87 -3.55 6.01
N SER A 137 -33.95 -3.20 7.30
CA SER A 137 -35.22 -3.18 8.07
C SER A 137 -36.18 -2.07 7.65
N GLN A 138 -35.72 -1.07 6.91
CA GLN A 138 -36.56 0.02 6.38
C GLN A 138 -37.31 -0.39 5.11
N CYS A 139 -36.78 -1.38 4.38
CA CYS A 139 -37.37 -1.85 3.14
C CYS A 139 -38.56 -2.79 3.40
N CYS A 140 -39.54 -2.81 2.50
CA CYS A 140 -40.64 -3.76 2.59
C CYS A 140 -40.16 -5.22 2.49
N SER A 141 -40.96 -6.15 3.01
CA SER A 141 -40.67 -7.59 2.99
C SER A 141 -40.22 -8.06 1.59
N ASN A 142 -39.13 -8.83 1.54
CA ASN A 142 -38.44 -9.31 0.32
C ASN A 142 -37.52 -8.30 -0.40
N LEU A 143 -37.27 -7.15 0.20
CA LEU A 143 -36.28 -6.18 -0.27
C LEU A 143 -35.10 -6.10 0.72
N SER A 144 -33.92 -5.74 0.23
CA SER A 144 -32.74 -5.44 1.05
C SER A 144 -32.15 -4.11 0.63
N CYS A 145 -31.50 -3.42 1.56
CA CYS A 145 -30.86 -2.16 1.26
C CYS A 145 -29.52 -2.42 0.56
N ILE A 146 -29.45 -2.19 -0.75
CA ILE A 146 -28.27 -2.41 -1.59
C ILE A 146 -27.94 -1.09 -2.26
N ASN A 147 -26.71 -0.59 -2.08
CA ASN A 147 -26.27 0.72 -2.60
C ASN A 147 -27.22 1.87 -2.19
N ASN A 148 -27.63 1.88 -0.92
CA ASN A 148 -28.59 2.84 -0.35
C ASN A 148 -29.97 2.87 -1.03
N LYS A 149 -30.35 1.81 -1.75
CA LYS A 149 -31.70 1.66 -2.31
C LYS A 149 -32.29 0.30 -1.97
N CYS A 150 -33.59 0.26 -1.70
CA CYS A 150 -34.29 -0.99 -1.51
C CYS A 150 -34.38 -1.74 -2.84
N SER A 151 -33.73 -2.87 -2.96
CA SER A 151 -33.77 -3.72 -4.17
C SER A 151 -34.18 -5.13 -3.77
N LYS A 152 -34.82 -5.86 -4.69
CA LYS A 152 -35.03 -7.29 -4.48
C LYS A 152 -33.66 -7.94 -4.32
N ASN A 153 -33.55 -8.78 -3.30
CA ASN A 153 -32.43 -9.70 -3.19
C ASN A 153 -32.63 -10.71 -4.31
N ILE A 154 -32.11 -10.41 -5.49
CA ILE A 154 -31.99 -11.39 -6.56
C ILE A 154 -31.02 -12.39 -5.95
N SER A 155 -31.56 -13.47 -5.39
CA SER A 155 -30.80 -14.68 -5.12
C SER A 155 -30.23 -15.12 -6.45
N SER A 156 -29.07 -14.55 -6.78
CA SER A 156 -28.15 -15.05 -7.77
C SER A 156 -27.98 -16.51 -7.41
N THR A 157 -28.66 -17.35 -8.17
CA THR A 157 -28.64 -18.79 -8.00
C THR A 157 -27.29 -19.22 -8.55
N THR A 158 -26.24 -18.93 -7.79
CA THR A 158 -24.89 -19.36 -8.11
C THR A 158 -24.80 -20.80 -7.60
N THR A 159 -25.07 -21.73 -8.52
CA THR A 159 -24.78 -23.14 -8.35
C THR A 159 -23.28 -23.30 -8.15
N THR A 160 -22.84 -23.42 -6.89
CA THR A 160 -21.46 -23.87 -6.60
C THR A 160 -21.51 -24.87 -5.47
N SER A 161 -21.24 -26.13 -5.83
CA SER A 161 -20.99 -27.23 -4.91
C SER A 161 -19.74 -26.95 -4.09
N SER A 162 -19.84 -26.98 -2.76
CA SER A 162 -18.68 -27.20 -1.90
C SER A 162 -19.07 -27.86 -0.58
N THR A 163 -18.42 -29.00 -0.34
CA THR A 163 -18.44 -29.84 0.84
C THR A 163 -18.09 -29.04 2.10
N ALA A 164 -18.98 -29.03 3.08
CA ALA A 164 -18.79 -28.38 4.37
C ALA A 164 -17.99 -29.28 5.34
N LEU A 165 -16.91 -28.74 5.91
CA LEU A 165 -16.35 -29.20 7.18
C LEU A 165 -16.69 -28.14 8.23
N THR A 166 -17.58 -28.51 9.14
CA THR A 166 -18.07 -27.70 10.25
C THR A 166 -17.19 -27.95 11.48
N SER A 167 -16.54 -26.90 11.98
CA SER A 167 -15.98 -26.88 13.33
C SER A 167 -16.55 -25.69 14.09
N THR A 168 -17.40 -26.00 15.05
CA THR A 168 -18.08 -25.07 15.96
C THR A 168 -17.14 -24.65 17.09
N PRO A 169 -16.93 -23.35 17.36
CA PRO A 169 -16.43 -22.89 18.65
C PRO A 169 -17.61 -22.41 19.51
N THR A 170 -17.73 -23.01 20.69
CA THR A 170 -18.59 -22.57 21.79
C THR A 170 -17.86 -21.44 22.52
N GLU A 171 -18.33 -20.21 22.41
CA GLU A 171 -17.89 -19.11 23.28
C GLU A 171 -18.94 -18.79 24.36
N SER A 172 -18.43 -18.73 25.58
CA SER A 172 -19.12 -18.38 26.82
C SER A 172 -19.13 -16.87 26.98
N VAL A 173 -20.32 -16.26 27.02
CA VAL A 173 -20.51 -14.83 27.24
C VAL A 173 -20.34 -14.50 28.72
N THR A 174 -19.33 -13.69 29.04
CA THR A 174 -19.19 -13.03 30.36
C THR A 174 -19.57 -11.57 30.19
N GLU A 175 -20.62 -11.15 30.89
CA GLU A 175 -21.17 -9.80 30.89
C GLU A 175 -20.29 -8.87 31.75
N SER A 176 -19.54 -7.97 31.11
CA SER A 176 -18.77 -6.92 31.77
C SER A 176 -19.37 -5.55 31.49
N ASN A 177 -19.72 -4.86 32.57
CA ASN A 177 -20.25 -3.50 32.65
C ASN A 177 -19.41 -2.47 31.84
N PRO A 178 -19.97 -1.73 30.88
CA PRO A 178 -19.20 -0.81 30.04
C PRO A 178 -18.92 0.53 30.75
N THR A 179 -17.64 0.82 31.01
CA THR A 179 -17.17 2.16 31.41
C THR A 179 -16.96 3.02 30.17
N THR A 180 -17.86 3.97 29.93
CA THR A 180 -17.79 4.93 28.82
C THR A 180 -16.63 5.89 29.00
N THR A 181 -15.54 5.69 28.25
CA THR A 181 -14.39 6.61 28.22
C THR A 181 -14.48 7.48 26.97
N THR A 182 -14.86 8.75 27.15
CA THR A 182 -14.90 9.74 26.07
C THR A 182 -13.48 10.06 25.62
N THR A 183 -13.07 9.51 24.47
CA THR A 183 -11.76 9.78 23.87
C THR A 183 -11.92 10.87 22.83
N THR A 184 -11.40 12.05 23.15
CA THR A 184 -11.31 13.17 22.21
C THR A 184 -10.19 12.89 21.21
N TYR A 185 -10.55 12.55 19.97
CA TYR A 185 -9.58 12.36 18.89
C TYR A 185 -9.07 13.73 18.41
N LEU A 186 -7.79 14.00 18.66
CA LEU A 186 -7.08 15.03 17.92
C LEU A 186 -6.81 14.52 16.49
N PRO A 187 -6.93 15.38 15.46
CA PRO A 187 -6.55 15.03 14.10
C PRO A 187 -5.07 14.64 14.09
N SER A 188 -4.79 13.37 13.80
CA SER A 188 -3.43 12.87 13.64
C SER A 188 -2.82 13.53 12.40
N PHE A 189 -1.85 14.42 12.62
CA PHE A 189 -1.01 14.93 11.55
C PHE A 189 -0.30 13.74 10.88
N PRO A 190 -0.21 13.70 9.53
CA PRO A 190 0.57 12.69 8.85
C PRO A 190 2.02 12.85 9.29
N THR A 191 2.48 11.96 10.17
CA THR A 191 3.89 11.79 10.44
C THR A 191 4.52 11.36 9.12
N LEU A 192 5.38 12.22 8.57
CA LEU A 192 6.28 11.86 7.48
C LEU A 192 7.18 10.73 8.00
N LEU A 193 6.72 9.48 7.88
CA LEU A 193 7.55 8.34 8.21
C LEU A 193 8.76 8.37 7.28
N PRO A 194 9.98 8.15 7.79
CA PRO A 194 11.15 8.03 6.97
C PRO A 194 10.91 6.92 5.95
N THR A 195 10.94 7.28 4.67
CA THR A 195 10.81 6.33 3.57
C THR A 195 11.89 5.26 3.75
N VAL A 196 11.49 4.07 4.15
CA VAL A 196 12.43 2.96 4.36
C VAL A 196 12.89 2.53 2.98
N ILE A 197 14.07 2.99 2.57
CA ILE A 197 14.69 2.56 1.32
C ILE A 197 14.91 1.04 1.44
N PRO A 198 14.32 0.21 0.56
CA PRO A 198 14.47 -1.24 0.67
C PRO A 198 15.95 -1.63 0.59
N SER A 199 16.36 -2.62 1.38
CA SER A 199 17.78 -2.99 1.55
C SER A 199 18.50 -3.35 0.24
N SER A 200 17.75 -3.83 -0.76
CA SER A 200 18.25 -4.11 -2.11
C SER A 200 18.69 -2.84 -2.85
N GLN A 201 18.00 -1.72 -2.66
CA GLN A 201 18.36 -0.43 -3.28
C GLN A 201 19.64 0.14 -2.67
N ILE A 202 19.86 -0.06 -1.35
CA ILE A 202 21.10 0.35 -0.69
C ILE A 202 22.31 -0.38 -1.29
N LEU A 203 22.21 -1.69 -1.51
CA LEU A 203 23.29 -2.46 -2.12
C LEU A 203 23.61 -1.98 -3.54
N LEU A 204 22.57 -1.68 -4.33
CA LEU A 204 22.72 -1.13 -5.69
C LEU A 204 23.44 0.22 -5.69
N ILE A 205 23.08 1.12 -4.77
CA ILE A 205 23.74 2.42 -4.58
C ILE A 205 25.22 2.23 -4.23
N VAL A 206 25.54 1.29 -3.33
CA VAL A 206 26.93 1.01 -2.93
C VAL A 206 27.76 0.46 -4.09
N ILE A 207 27.22 -0.51 -4.85
CA ILE A 207 27.89 -1.06 -6.03
C ILE A 207 28.13 0.04 -7.07
N PHE A 208 27.14 0.90 -7.28
CA PHE A 208 27.26 2.01 -8.23
C PHE A 208 28.32 3.03 -7.80
N ALA A 209 28.34 3.41 -6.52
CA ALA A 209 29.39 4.26 -5.96
C ALA A 209 30.79 3.65 -6.13
N ALA A 210 30.93 2.34 -5.92
CA ALA A 210 32.19 1.62 -6.12
C ALA A 210 32.65 1.63 -7.59
N ILE A 211 31.73 1.44 -8.55
CA ILE A 211 32.03 1.51 -9.99
C ILE A 211 32.50 2.92 -10.36
N ILE A 212 31.80 3.97 -9.89
CA ILE A 212 32.19 5.36 -10.14
C ILE A 212 33.60 5.62 -9.59
N LEU A 213 33.88 5.20 -8.35
CA LEU A 213 35.20 5.36 -7.75
C LEU A 213 36.29 4.62 -8.54
N ALA A 214 36.02 3.39 -9.00
CA ALA A 214 36.95 2.63 -9.82
C ALA A 214 37.26 3.32 -11.15
N VAL A 215 36.23 3.86 -11.82
CA VAL A 215 36.39 4.63 -13.06
C VAL A 215 37.21 5.89 -12.81
N ILE A 216 36.91 6.66 -11.76
CA ILE A 216 37.67 7.86 -11.39
C ILE A 216 39.14 7.50 -11.09
N SER A 217 39.38 6.47 -10.29
CA SER A 217 40.74 6.00 -9.96
C SER A 217 41.50 5.56 -11.22
N TYR A 218 40.85 4.83 -12.14
CA TYR A 218 41.44 4.46 -13.43
C TYR A 218 41.85 5.68 -14.25
N TYR A 219 41.00 6.71 -14.33
CA TYR A 219 41.32 7.95 -15.03
C TYR A 219 42.49 8.71 -14.41
N LEU A 220 42.55 8.80 -13.08
CA LEU A 220 43.65 9.45 -12.36
C LEU A 220 44.98 8.71 -12.59
N LEU A 221 44.98 7.38 -12.60
CA LEU A 221 46.18 6.58 -12.90
C LEU A 221 46.62 6.76 -14.35
N LYS A 222 45.68 6.77 -15.30
CA LYS A 222 45.96 7.01 -16.73
C LYS A 222 46.57 8.39 -16.95
N GLN A 223 46.07 9.43 -16.27
CA GLN A 223 46.65 10.78 -16.32
C GLN A 223 48.08 10.82 -15.77
N ARG A 224 48.34 10.18 -14.62
CA ARG A 224 49.70 10.08 -14.06
C ARG A 224 50.69 9.42 -15.02
N ASN A 225 50.27 8.40 -15.76
CA ASN A 225 51.14 7.74 -16.73
C ASN A 225 51.50 8.65 -17.91
N LYS A 226 50.55 9.45 -18.41
CA LYS A 226 50.84 10.46 -19.44
C LYS A 226 51.82 11.52 -18.93
N GLN A 227 51.64 11.98 -17.69
CA GLN A 227 52.55 12.96 -17.08
C GLN A 227 54.00 12.45 -17.09
N LYS A 228 54.20 11.17 -16.70
CA LYS A 228 55.53 10.54 -16.70
C LYS A 228 56.16 10.46 -18.10
N GLU A 229 55.37 10.28 -19.16
CA GLU A 229 55.89 10.34 -20.54
C GLU A 229 56.32 11.77 -20.92
N TYR A 230 55.50 12.77 -20.59
CA TYR A 230 55.85 14.17 -20.84
C TYR A 230 57.14 14.58 -20.11
N ASP A 231 57.31 14.15 -18.86
CA ASP A 231 58.51 14.46 -18.07
C ASP A 231 59.77 13.81 -18.68
N LYS A 232 59.67 12.55 -19.16
CA LYS A 232 60.77 11.86 -19.86
C LYS A 232 61.16 12.56 -21.16
N VAL A 233 60.17 13.01 -21.95
CA VAL A 233 60.42 13.75 -23.18
C VAL A 233 61.09 15.08 -22.85
N LYS A 234 60.58 15.83 -21.85
CA LYS A 234 61.14 17.10 -21.41
C LYS A 234 62.60 16.97 -20.95
N GLU A 235 62.92 15.94 -20.16
CA GLU A 235 64.29 15.68 -19.70
C GLU A 235 65.25 15.46 -20.89
N LYS A 236 64.80 14.78 -21.94
CA LYS A 236 65.58 14.56 -23.17
C LYS A 236 65.92 15.88 -23.88
N TRP A 237 64.93 16.78 -24.01
CA TRP A 237 65.13 18.10 -24.62
C TRP A 237 66.05 19.03 -23.81
N THR A 238 66.10 18.91 -22.48
CA THR A 238 67.05 19.70 -21.67
C THR A 238 68.50 19.21 -21.73
N LYS A 239 68.76 17.98 -22.17
CA LYS A 239 70.11 17.42 -22.25
C LYS A 239 70.75 17.56 -23.63
N GLU A 240 69.97 17.70 -24.70
CA GLU A 240 70.48 17.96 -26.05
C GLU A 240 70.61 19.48 -26.25
N PRO A 241 71.82 20.02 -26.52
CA PRO A 241 71.98 21.43 -26.84
C PRO A 241 71.22 21.77 -28.14
N PRO A 242 70.67 23.00 -28.25
CA PRO A 242 69.95 23.40 -29.44
C PRO A 242 70.83 23.26 -30.69
N PRO A 243 70.31 22.75 -31.82
CA PRO A 243 71.08 22.42 -33.01
C PRO A 243 71.75 23.63 -33.70
N SER A 244 71.51 24.85 -33.22
CA SER A 244 72.06 26.10 -33.79
C SER A 244 73.48 26.44 -33.34
N GLU A 245 74.12 25.67 -32.45
CA GLU A 245 75.49 25.93 -31.95
C GLU A 245 76.55 24.90 -32.40
N GLN A 246 76.22 23.97 -33.31
CA GLN A 246 77.16 22.93 -33.76
C GLN A 246 77.87 23.22 -35.09
N GLU A 247 77.62 24.37 -35.73
CA GLU A 247 78.37 24.82 -36.91
C GLU A 247 79.03 26.17 -36.63
N THR A 248 80.18 26.17 -35.96
CA THR A 248 81.18 27.26 -36.07
C THR A 248 82.57 26.77 -35.69
#